data_AF-A0A0Q9LP64-F1
#
_entry.id   AF-A0A0Q9LP64-F1
#
_cell.length_a   1.000
_cell.length_b   1.000
_cell.length_c   1.000
_cell.angle_alpha   90.00
_cell.angle_beta   90.00
_cell.angle_gamma   90.00
#
_symmetry.space_group_name_H-M   'P 1'
#
loop_
_entity.id
_entity.type
_entity.pdbx_description
1 polymer ?
#
loop_
_entity_poly.entity_id
_entity_poly.type
_entity_poly.pdbx_seq_one_letter_code
_entity_poly.pdbx_strand_id
1 'polypeptide(L)' 'MTEFHTEITRRASRAVQNLRTAQETGDDYLATVQEAELENLARLAQEHGLRIPALSDYHAA' A
#
# COMPACT_ATOMS: atom_id res chain seq x y z
N MET A 1 17.51 -5.70 7.29
CA MET A 1 16.09 -5.71 6.87
C MET A 1 15.65 -7.16 6.78
N THR A 2 14.44 -7.49 7.25
CA THR A 2 13.89 -8.85 7.22
C THR A 2 13.19 -9.12 5.89
N GLU A 3 12.96 -10.40 5.56
CA GLU A 3 12.17 -10.80 4.38
C GLU A 3 10.77 -10.18 4.41
N PHE A 4 10.13 -10.18 5.58
CA PHE A 4 8.84 -9.52 5.80
C PHE A 4 8.88 -8.02 5.47
N HIS A 5 9.88 -7.28 5.98
CA HIS A 5 10.03 -5.86 5.64
C HIS A 5 10.20 -5.66 4.13
N THR A 6 11.04 -6.47 3.49
CA THR A 6 11.27 -6.37 2.03
C THR A 6 9.97 -6.60 1.25
N GLU A 7 9.17 -7.59 1.65
CA GLU A 7 7.93 -7.92 0.97
C GLU A 7 6.85 -6.84 1.15
N ILE A 8 6.69 -6.28 2.36
CA ILE A 8 5.75 -5.17 2.59
C ILE A 8 6.16 -3.94 1.78
N THR A 9 7.44 -3.58 1.76
CA THR A 9 7.92 -2.45 0.93
C THR A 9 7.62 -2.69 -0.55
N ARG A 10 7.87 -3.90 -1.06
CA ARG A 10 7.65 -4.25 -2.46
C ARG A 10 6.17 -4.16 -2.84
N ARG A 11 5.29 -4.71 -1.99
CA ARG A 11 3.83 -4.67 -2.21
C ARG A 11 3.28 -3.25 -2.14
N ALA A 12 3.71 -2.46 -1.15
CA ALA A 12 3.30 -1.06 -1.02
C ALA A 12 3.67 -0.24 -2.26
N SER A 13 4.93 -0.33 -2.72
CA SER A 13 5.38 0.36 -3.93
C SER A 13 4.57 -0.03 -5.17
N ARG A 14 4.25 -1.33 -5.31
CA ARG A 14 3.43 -1.82 -6.44
C ARG A 14 1.99 -1.30 -6.36
N ALA A 15 1.37 -1.34 -5.18
CA ALA A 15 0.01 -0.89 -4.99
C ALA A 15 -0.12 0.64 -5.23
N VAL A 16 0.84 1.45 -4.78
CA VAL A 16 0.89 2.90 -5.08
C VAL A 16 0.99 3.14 -6.58
N GLN A 17 1.86 2.41 -7.29
CA GLN A 17 2.00 2.57 -8.74
C GLN A 17 0.73 2.16 -9.48
N ASN A 18 0.11 1.06 -9.09
CA ASN A 18 -1.15 0.61 -9.67
C ASN A 18 -2.30 1.58 -9.39
N LEU A 19 -2.37 2.15 -8.18
CA LEU A 19 -3.38 3.14 -7.82
C LEU A 19 -3.27 4.38 -8.69
N ARG A 20 -2.05 4.89 -8.88
CA ARG A 20 -1.80 6.00 -9.79
C ARG A 20 -2.28 5.68 -11.20
N THR A 21 -1.89 4.51 -11.74
CA THR A 21 -2.33 4.10 -13.07
C THR A 21 -3.86 4.02 -13.15
N ALA A 22 -4.53 3.43 -12.15
CA ALA A 22 -5.97 3.32 -12.11
C ALA A 22 -6.65 4.70 -12.14
N GLN A 23 -6.14 5.65 -11.35
CA GLN A 23 -6.62 7.03 -11.34
C GLN A 23 -6.39 7.74 -12.68
N GLU A 24 -5.22 7.54 -13.30
CA GLU A 24 -4.89 8.11 -14.62
C GLU A 24 -5.78 7.55 -15.74
N THR A 25 -6.20 6.28 -15.64
CA THR A 25 -7.05 5.63 -16.63
C THR A 25 -8.55 5.75 -16.36
N GLY A 26 -8.94 6.30 -15.20
CA GLY A 26 -10.34 6.35 -14.76
C GLY A 26 -10.93 4.97 -14.42
N ASP A 27 -10.10 4.05 -13.95
CA ASP A 27 -10.53 2.72 -13.47
C ASP A 27 -10.84 2.79 -11.97
N ASP A 28 -12.05 3.26 -11.64
CA ASP A 28 -12.49 3.48 -10.26
C ASP A 28 -12.51 2.19 -9.43
N TYR A 29 -12.79 1.05 -10.06
CA TYR A 29 -12.78 -0.24 -9.38
C TYR A 29 -11.35 -0.62 -9.00
N LEU A 30 -10.41 -0.54 -9.93
CA LEU A 30 -9.02 -0.84 -9.64
C LEU A 30 -8.45 0.13 -8.60
N ALA A 31 -8.81 1.41 -8.66
CA ALA A 31 -8.40 2.41 -7.67
C ALA A 31 -8.85 2.00 -6.26
N THR A 32 -10.14 1.67 -6.09
CA THR A 32 -10.70 1.21 -4.80
C THR A 32 -9.98 -0.05 -4.29
N VAL A 33 -9.66 -0.99 -5.18
CA VAL A 33 -8.93 -2.22 -4.81
C VAL A 33 -7.51 -1.90 -4.32
N GLN A 34 -6.80 -0.97 -4.96
CA GLN A 34 -5.44 -0.62 -4.53
C GLN A 34 -5.44 0.19 -3.24
N GLU A 35 -6.41 1.07 -3.02
CA GLU A 35 -6.57 1.81 -1.76
C GLU A 35 -6.76 0.84 -0.58
N ALA A 36 -7.67 -0.13 -0.71
CA ALA A 36 -7.90 -1.14 0.32
C ALA A 36 -6.66 -2.01 0.62
N GLU A 37 -5.87 -2.36 -0.40
CA GLU A 37 -4.60 -3.07 -0.22
C GLU A 37 -3.57 -2.20 0.53
N LEU A 38 -3.49 -0.90 0.23
CA LEU A 38 -2.57 0.03 0.91
C LEU A 38 -2.96 0.22 2.38
N GLU A 39 -4.25 0.32 2.70
CA GLU A 39 -4.73 0.34 4.09
C GLU A 39 -4.38 -0.96 4.83
N ASN A 40 -4.58 -2.11 4.19
CA ASN A 40 -4.23 -3.41 4.77
C ASN A 40 -2.73 -3.54 5.05
N LEU A 41 -1.89 -3.10 4.10
CA LEU A 41 -0.44 -3.08 4.26
C LEU A 41 0.00 -2.11 5.35
N ALA A 42 -0.65 -0.94 5.46
CA ALA A 42 -0.32 0.04 6.50
C ALA A 42 -0.61 -0.49 7.90
N ARG A 43 -1.77 -1.13 8.10
CA ARG A 43 -2.09 -1.81 9.34
C ARG A 43 -1.08 -2.92 9.66
N LEU A 44 -0.76 -3.76 8.67
CA LEU A 44 0.22 -4.83 8.86
C LEU A 44 1.62 -4.28 9.18
N ALA A 45 2.04 -3.18 8.56
CA ALA A 45 3.29 -2.50 8.92
C ALA A 45 3.26 -1.98 10.36
N GLN A 46 2.16 -1.36 10.78
CA GLN A 46 1.97 -0.84 12.13
C GLN A 46 2.00 -1.95 13.19
N GLU A 47 1.29 -3.06 12.98
CA GLU A 47 1.26 -4.23 13.87
C GLU A 47 2.67 -4.79 14.13
N HIS A 48 3.55 -4.69 13.14
CA HIS A 48 4.94 -5.15 13.21
C HIS A 48 5.96 -4.05 13.53
N GLY A 49 5.50 -2.82 13.84
CA GLY A 49 6.37 -1.68 14.16
C GLY A 49 7.24 -1.20 13.00
N LEU A 50 6.85 -1.48 11.75
CA LEU A 50 7.57 -1.07 10.55
C LEU A 50 7.13 0.31 10.09
N ARG A 51 8.12 1.13 9.68
CA ARG A 51 7.87 2.41 9.02
C ARG A 51 8.18 2.28 7.54
N ILE A 52 7.14 2.28 6.71
CA ILE A 52 7.25 2.16 5.26
C ILE A 52 6.81 3.50 4.64
N PRO A 53 7.72 4.26 4.00
CA PRO A 53 7.40 5.59 3.48
C PRO A 53 6.20 5.63 2.52
N ALA A 54 6.06 4.61 1.67
CA ALA A 54 4.95 4.48 0.72
C ALA A 54 3.57 4.30 1.38
N LEU A 55 3.54 3.95 2.67
CA LEU A 55 2.31 3.74 3.44
C LEU A 55 2.00 4.92 4.36
N SER A 56 2.78 6.01 4.34
CA SER A 56 2.63 7.11 5.32
C SER A 56 1.27 7.80 5.25
N ASP A 57 0.66 7.83 4.07
CA ASP A 57 -0.64 8.45 3.83
C ASP A 57 -1.82 7.50 4.11
N TYR A 58 -1.53 6.21 4.30
CA TYR A 58 -2.52 5.16 4.49
C TYR A 58 -2.52 4.75 5.95
N HIS A 59 -3.68 4.86 6.59
CA HIS A 59 -3.89 4.39 7.95
C HIS A 59 -5.24 3.70 8.00
N ALA A 60 -5.31 2.60 8.74
CA ALA A 60 -6.61 2.06 9.10
C ALA A 60 -7.33 3.11 9.95
N ALA A 61 -8.55 3.47 9.56
CA ALA A 61 -9.44 4.36 10.30
C ALA A 61 -9.81 3.79 11.69
#